data_AF-A0A261AUR7-F1
#
_entry.id   AF-A0A261AUR7-F1
#
_cell.length_a   1.000
_cell.length_b   1.000
_cell.length_c   1.000
_cell.angle_alpha   90.00
_cell.angle_beta   90.00
_cell.angle_gamma   90.00
#
_symmetry.space_group_name_H-M   'P 1'
#
loop_
_entity.id
_entity.type
_entity.pdbx_description
1 polymer ?
#
loop_
_entity_poly.entity_id
_entity_poly.type
_entity_poly.pdbx_seq_one_letter_code
_entity_poly.pdbx_strand_id
1 'polypeptide(L)'
;MEEEGDGTTKSLSHQENTFSLKLQRVTSENLKTVRTLVTSIFPVSYSDKFYQECVDNELVGVIIHNGEAIAIVAVKPENFETGQVFIESTVPKYYQRCDPPDAFIMRKSFL
;
A
#
# COMPACT_ATOMS: atom_id res chain seq x y z
N MET A 1 -17.94 7.55 59.65
CA MET A 1 -17.29 8.49 58.74
C MET A 1 -16.16 7.69 58.11
N GLU A 2 -16.51 6.90 57.08
CA GLU A 2 -16.37 7.29 55.66
C GLU A 2 -14.86 7.39 55.33
N GLU A 3 -14.30 6.60 54.41
CA GLU A 3 -14.78 6.34 53.06
C GLU A 3 -14.46 4.91 52.56
N GLU A 4 -15.41 4.34 51.83
CA GLU A 4 -15.17 3.27 50.87
C GLU A 4 -14.45 3.84 49.64
N GLY A 5 -13.31 3.27 49.29
CA GLY A 5 -12.68 3.47 47.99
C GLY A 5 -12.85 2.22 47.14
N ASP A 6 -13.96 2.12 46.40
CA ASP A 6 -14.17 1.16 45.33
C ASP A 6 -13.25 1.49 44.15
N GLY A 7 -12.05 0.89 44.16
CA GLY A 7 -11.10 0.91 43.06
C GLY A 7 -11.46 -0.10 41.97
N THR A 8 -12.65 -0.01 41.39
CA THR A 8 -12.97 -0.76 40.16
C THR A 8 -12.21 -0.14 38.99
N THR A 9 -10.96 -0.58 38.79
CA THR A 9 -10.24 -0.36 37.53
C THR A 9 -10.95 -1.15 36.44
N LYS A 10 -11.83 -0.49 35.68
CA LYS A 10 -12.36 -1.04 34.42
C LYS A 10 -11.18 -1.23 33.46
N SER A 11 -10.67 -2.46 33.34
CA SER A 11 -9.76 -2.82 32.27
C SER A 11 -10.52 -2.67 30.95
N LEU A 12 -10.17 -1.66 30.16
CA LEU A 12 -10.65 -1.50 28.79
C LEU A 12 -10.12 -2.69 27.98
N SER A 13 -10.97 -3.71 27.82
CA SER A 13 -10.72 -4.83 26.93
C SER A 13 -10.51 -4.26 25.52
N HIS A 14 -9.26 -4.20 25.05
CA HIS A 14 -8.96 -4.04 23.65
C HIS A 14 -9.49 -5.28 22.95
N GLN A 15 -10.69 -5.20 22.37
CA GLN A 15 -11.11 -6.20 21.40
C GLN A 15 -10.17 -6.06 20.21
N GLU A 16 -9.17 -6.93 20.13
CA GLU A 16 -8.39 -7.11 18.91
C GLU A 16 -9.35 -7.54 17.82
N ASN A 17 -9.74 -6.58 16.98
CA ASN A 17 -10.58 -6.84 15.83
C ASN A 17 -9.68 -7.52 14.79
N THR A 18 -9.65 -8.85 14.79
CA THR A 18 -8.83 -9.62 13.85
C THR A 18 -9.48 -9.57 12.47
N PHE A 19 -9.08 -8.61 11.64
CA PHE A 19 -9.48 -8.56 10.24
C PHE A 19 -8.71 -9.62 9.44
N SER A 20 -9.43 -10.55 8.79
CA SER A 20 -8.82 -11.48 7.84
C SER A 20 -8.56 -10.75 6.52
N LEU A 21 -7.32 -10.28 6.34
CA LEU A 21 -6.88 -9.66 5.10
C LEU A 21 -6.27 -10.73 4.19
N LYS A 22 -6.73 -10.79 2.94
CA LYS A 22 -6.21 -11.72 1.93
C LYS A 22 -5.78 -10.94 0.70
N LEU A 23 -4.54 -11.20 0.27
CA LEU A 23 -4.04 -10.71 -1.00
C LEU A 23 -4.70 -11.49 -2.13
N GLN A 24 -5.23 -10.76 -3.10
CA GLN A 24 -5.96 -11.29 -4.27
C GLN A 24 -5.31 -10.73 -5.53
N ARG A 25 -5.49 -11.41 -6.67
CA ARG A 25 -5.02 -10.91 -7.97
C ARG A 25 -5.84 -9.69 -8.39
N VAL A 26 -5.20 -8.75 -9.09
CA VAL A 26 -5.93 -7.70 -9.83
C VAL A 26 -6.58 -8.32 -11.07
N THR A 27 -7.88 -8.07 -11.25
CA THR A 27 -8.67 -8.59 -12.37
C THR A 27 -9.47 -7.46 -13.00
N SER A 28 -9.98 -7.66 -14.22
CA SER A 28 -10.86 -6.68 -14.87
C SER A 28 -12.11 -6.35 -14.04
N GLU A 29 -12.58 -7.30 -13.22
CA GLU A 29 -13.74 -7.13 -12.34
C GLU A 29 -13.46 -6.17 -11.17
N ASN A 30 -12.28 -6.26 -10.55
CA ASN A 30 -11.89 -5.42 -9.43
C ASN A 30 -11.10 -4.15 -9.83
N LEU A 31 -10.79 -3.98 -11.12
CA LEU A 31 -9.96 -2.89 -11.62
C LEU A 31 -10.54 -1.51 -11.30
N LYS A 32 -11.87 -1.38 -11.27
CA LYS A 32 -12.53 -0.11 -10.93
C LYS A 32 -12.18 0.35 -9.51
N THR A 33 -12.25 -0.54 -8.52
CA THR A 33 -11.93 -0.18 -7.14
C THR A 33 -10.43 0.03 -6.94
N VAL A 34 -9.58 -0.72 -7.67
CA VAL A 34 -8.13 -0.48 -7.74
C VAL A 34 -7.82 0.94 -8.24
N ARG A 35 -8.47 1.39 -9.34
CA ARG A 35 -8.29 2.75 -9.87
C ARG A 35 -8.68 3.83 -8.86
N THR A 36 -9.80 3.62 -8.15
CA THR A 36 -10.25 4.53 -7.08
C THR A 36 -9.21 4.64 -5.97
N LEU A 37 -8.72 3.49 -5.46
CA LEU A 37 -7.70 3.44 -4.42
C LEU A 37 -6.41 4.15 -4.87
N VAL A 38 -5.87 3.81 -6.03
CA VAL A 38 -4.62 4.37 -6.57
C VAL A 38 -4.73 5.89 -6.72
N THR A 39 -5.83 6.38 -7.29
CA THR A 39 -6.08 7.83 -7.45
C THR A 39 -6.24 8.54 -6.11
N SER A 40 -6.67 7.83 -5.06
CA SER A 40 -6.79 8.39 -3.71
C SER A 40 -5.44 8.47 -2.97
N ILE A 41 -4.48 7.62 -3.30
CA ILE A 41 -3.18 7.55 -2.59
C ILE A 41 -2.12 8.38 -3.29
N PHE A 42 -2.04 8.27 -4.62
CA PHE A 42 -0.96 8.85 -5.40
C PHE A 42 -1.36 10.20 -6.01
N PRO A 43 -0.47 11.21 -6.00
CA PRO A 43 -0.75 12.52 -6.58
C PRO A 43 -0.68 12.54 -8.11
N VAL A 44 -0.55 11.38 -8.77
CA VAL A 44 -0.37 11.24 -10.21
C VAL A 44 -1.47 10.38 -10.83
N SER A 45 -1.86 10.71 -12.05
CA SER A 45 -2.77 9.89 -12.84
C SER A 45 -2.00 8.87 -13.67
N TYR A 46 -2.20 7.59 -13.37
CA TYR A 46 -1.67 6.49 -14.17
C TYR A 46 -2.50 6.27 -15.44
N SER A 47 -1.85 5.79 -16.50
CA SER A 47 -2.48 5.49 -17.79
C SER A 47 -3.25 4.16 -17.78
N ASP A 48 -4.14 3.97 -18.75
CA ASP A 48 -4.83 2.68 -18.93
C ASP A 48 -3.85 1.51 -19.15
N LYS A 49 -2.72 1.78 -19.80
CA LYS A 49 -1.64 0.81 -20.00
C LYS A 49 -1.08 0.29 -18.66
N PHE A 50 -0.84 1.18 -17.70
CA PHE A 50 -0.38 0.78 -16.36
C PHE A 50 -1.39 -0.17 -15.68
N TYR A 51 -2.68 0.16 -15.75
CA TYR A 51 -3.72 -0.68 -15.15
C TYR A 51 -3.86 -2.04 -15.84
N GLN A 52 -3.65 -2.09 -17.16
CA GLN A 52 -3.61 -3.34 -17.89
C GLN A 52 -2.41 -4.19 -17.47
N GLU A 53 -1.22 -3.58 -17.34
CA GLU A 53 -0.03 -4.25 -16.80
C GLU A 53 -0.28 -4.82 -15.39
N CYS A 54 -1.06 -4.15 -14.54
CA CYS A 54 -1.45 -4.69 -13.23
C CYS A 54 -2.31 -5.95 -13.31
N VAL A 55 -3.19 -6.08 -14.31
CA VAL A 55 -4.02 -7.27 -14.51
C VAL A 55 -3.19 -8.45 -15.03
N ASP A 56 -2.25 -8.14 -15.92
CA ASP A 56 -1.44 -9.15 -16.62
C ASP A 56 -0.27 -9.66 -15.76
N ASN A 57 0.16 -8.88 -14.75
CA ASN A 57 1.29 -9.19 -13.89
C ASN A 57 0.88 -9.92 -12.60
N GLU A 58 1.35 -11.16 -12.44
CA GLU A 58 1.07 -12.00 -11.26
C GLU A 58 1.71 -11.51 -9.95
N LEU A 59 2.70 -10.62 -10.03
CA LEU A 59 3.35 -9.99 -8.87
C LEU A 59 2.57 -8.77 -8.35
N VAL A 60 1.39 -8.50 -8.91
CA VAL A 60 0.50 -7.44 -8.46
C VAL A 60 -0.66 -8.04 -7.67
N GLY A 61 -0.82 -7.56 -6.45
CA GLY A 61 -1.86 -8.01 -5.53
C GLY A 61 -2.65 -6.86 -4.92
N VAL A 62 -3.95 -7.08 -4.70
CA VAL A 62 -4.89 -6.15 -4.08
C VAL A 62 -5.54 -6.81 -2.86
N ILE A 63 -5.79 -6.04 -1.81
CA ILE A 63 -6.60 -6.46 -0.67
C ILE A 63 -7.96 -5.78 -0.81
N ILE A 64 -9.03 -6.59 -0.86
CA ILE A 64 -10.41 -6.13 -0.95
C ILE A 64 -11.12 -6.42 0.36
N HIS A 65 -11.80 -5.41 0.90
CA HIS A 65 -12.66 -5.52 2.07
C HIS A 65 -13.99 -4.83 1.80
N ASN A 66 -15.11 -5.52 2.02
CA ASN A 66 -16.47 -5.03 1.74
C ASN A 66 -16.66 -4.54 0.28
N GLY A 67 -16.03 -5.19 -0.68
CA GLY A 67 -16.13 -4.84 -2.11
C GLY A 67 -15.22 -3.70 -2.57
N GLU A 68 -14.45 -3.09 -1.66
CA GLU A 68 -13.53 -2.01 -1.98
C GLU A 68 -12.07 -2.42 -1.77
N ALA A 69 -11.20 -2.01 -2.68
CA ALA A 69 -9.76 -2.13 -2.56
C ALA A 69 -9.27 -1.17 -1.47
N ILE A 70 -8.56 -1.72 -0.49
CA ILE A 70 -8.00 -0.96 0.64
C ILE A 70 -6.47 -0.90 0.61
N ALA A 71 -5.83 -1.83 -0.11
CA ALA A 71 -4.39 -1.86 -0.30
C ALA A 71 -4.04 -2.50 -1.64
N ILE A 72 -2.91 -2.09 -2.21
CA ILE A 72 -2.34 -2.65 -3.43
C ILE A 72 -0.83 -2.75 -3.28
N VAL A 73 -0.26 -3.82 -3.82
CA VAL A 73 1.18 -3.99 -4.03
C VAL A 73 1.38 -4.24 -5.52
N ALA A 74 2.13 -3.38 -6.20
CA ALA A 74 2.42 -3.51 -7.62
C ALA A 74 3.94 -3.57 -7.85
N VAL A 75 4.43 -4.71 -8.33
CA VAL A 75 5.86 -4.95 -8.58
C VAL A 75 6.09 -5.08 -10.07
N LYS A 76 6.95 -4.24 -10.63
CA LYS A 76 7.45 -4.41 -12.00
C LYS A 76 8.83 -5.08 -11.94
N PRO A 77 8.97 -6.35 -12.36
CA PRO A 77 10.28 -6.99 -12.41
C PRO A 77 11.12 -6.31 -13.49
N GLU A 78 12.34 -5.94 -13.14
CA GLU A 78 13.33 -5.39 -14.05
C GLU A 78 14.43 -6.44 -14.25
N ASN A 79 14.87 -6.68 -15.49
CA ASN A 79 15.94 -7.64 -15.76
C ASN A 79 17.30 -6.97 -15.49
N PHE A 80 17.91 -7.31 -14.36
CA PHE A 80 19.21 -6.79 -13.95
C PHE A 80 20.34 -7.71 -14.43
N GLU A 81 20.51 -7.86 -15.75
CA GLU A 81 21.61 -8.69 -16.28
C GLU A 81 22.99 -8.15 -15.88
N THR A 82 23.12 -6.83 -15.70
CA THR A 82 24.33 -6.16 -15.20
C THR A 82 23.96 -4.80 -14.60
N GLY A 83 24.29 -4.57 -13.34
CA GLY A 83 24.26 -3.22 -12.75
C GLY A 83 23.71 -3.20 -11.33
N GLN A 84 24.53 -2.72 -10.39
CA GLN A 84 24.04 -2.28 -9.08
C GLN A 84 23.12 -1.08 -9.26
N VAL A 85 22.07 -1.03 -8.45
CA VAL A 85 21.18 0.12 -8.34
C VAL A 85 21.52 0.84 -7.04
N PHE A 86 21.66 2.16 -7.10
CA PHE A 86 21.91 2.99 -5.93
C PHE A 86 20.84 4.08 -5.81
N ILE A 87 20.58 4.52 -4.58
CA ILE A 87 19.73 5.69 -4.33
C ILE A 87 20.50 6.92 -4.82
N GLU A 88 19.99 7.56 -5.86
CA GLU A 88 20.56 8.78 -6.42
C GLU A 88 20.09 10.01 -5.63
N SER A 89 18.81 10.05 -5.27
CA SER A 89 18.24 11.18 -4.53
C SER A 89 16.98 10.79 -3.76
N THR A 90 16.53 11.69 -2.90
CA THR A 90 15.26 11.58 -2.17
C THR A 90 14.39 12.78 -2.51
N VAL A 91 13.14 12.54 -2.86
CA VAL A 91 12.11 13.58 -3.04
C VAL A 91 11.28 13.62 -1.77
N PRO A 92 11.48 14.64 -0.90
CA PRO A 92 10.78 14.70 0.38
C PRO A 92 9.30 14.97 0.18
N LYS A 93 8.45 14.33 0.99
CA LYS A 93 6.99 14.51 1.01
C LYS A 93 6.29 14.31 -0.34
N TYR A 94 6.85 13.49 -1.22
CA TYR A 94 6.26 13.17 -2.52
C TYR A 94 4.89 12.49 -2.35
N TYR A 95 4.80 11.49 -1.46
CA TYR A 95 3.58 10.78 -1.13
C TYR A 95 2.91 11.40 0.10
N GLN A 96 2.25 12.54 -0.09
CA GLN A 96 1.65 13.34 1.00
C GLN A 96 0.65 12.59 1.89
N ARG A 97 0.15 11.43 1.44
CA ARG A 97 -0.85 10.60 2.13
C ARG A 97 -0.26 9.27 2.66
N CYS A 98 1.05 9.09 2.59
CA CYS A 98 1.76 7.88 3.04
C CYS A 98 2.76 8.21 4.15
N ASP A 99 3.12 7.20 4.95
CA ASP A 99 4.18 7.27 5.96
C ASP A 99 5.15 6.07 5.77
N PRO A 100 6.45 6.30 5.50
CA PRO A 100 7.09 7.61 5.29
C PRO A 100 6.65 8.26 3.97
N PRO A 101 6.62 9.61 3.90
CA PRO A 101 6.09 10.32 2.73
C PRO A 101 7.13 10.56 1.62
N ASP A 102 8.38 10.18 1.85
CA ASP A 102 9.50 10.46 0.96
C ASP A 102 9.62 9.41 -0.15
N ALA A 103 9.99 9.84 -1.36
CA ALA A 103 10.27 8.94 -2.48
C ALA A 103 11.77 8.86 -2.76
N PHE A 104 12.30 7.64 -2.90
CA PHE A 104 13.70 7.43 -3.29
C PHE A 104 13.80 7.27 -4.81
N ILE A 105 14.67 8.06 -5.43
CA ILE A 105 15.01 7.92 -6.85
C ILE A 105 16.23 7.02 -6.96
N MET A 106 16.10 5.97 -7.75
CA MET A 106 17.14 4.96 -7.91
C MET A 106 17.72 5.02 -9.33
N ARG A 107 19.04 4.92 -9.44
CA ARG A 107 19.76 4.94 -10.72
C ARG A 107 20.53 3.65 -10.91
N LYS A 108 20.44 3.11 -12.13
CA LYS A 108 21.25 1.96 -12.54
C LYS A 108 22.67 2.43 -12.87
N SER A 109 23.67 1.77 -12.30
CA SER A 109 25.05 1.94 -12.72
C SER A 109 25.28 1.16 -14.01
N PHE A 110 25.66 1.85 -15.08
CA PHE A 110 26.18 1.23 -16.29
C PHE A 110 27.71 1.29 -16.15
N LEU A 111 28.31 0.19 -15.72
CA LEU A 111 29.77 -0.01 -15.78
C LEU A 111 30.20 -0.23 -17.22
#